data_AF-A0A0F9S984-F1
#
_entry.id   AF-A0A0F9S984-F1
#
_cell.length_a   1.000
_cell.length_b   1.000
_cell.length_c   1.000
_cell.angle_alpha   90.00
_cell.angle_beta   90.00
_cell.angle_gamma   90.00
#
_symmetry.space_group_name_H-M   'P 1'
#
loop_
_entity.id
_entity.type
_entity.pdbx_description
1 polymer ?
#
loop_
_entity_poly.entity_id
_entity_poly.type
_entity_poly.pdbx_seq_one_letter_code
_entity_poly.pdbx_strand_id
1 'polypeptide(L)' 'MEKREVRQLRIGDRVSLKYSLGIGKITRIVWSYREYRYGNLPKDGMYPMIEFRDIMTKGKRWATYLAIAEWTHVKHW' A
#
# COMPACT_ATOMS: atom_id res chain seq x y z
N MET A 1 -5.12 -9.72 14.50
CA MET A 1 -5.33 -9.11 13.17
C MET A 1 -4.41 -9.87 12.22
N GLU A 2 -4.94 -10.75 11.37
CA GLU A 2 -4.12 -11.48 10.40
C GLU A 2 -3.32 -10.47 9.58
N LYS A 3 -1.99 -10.64 9.55
CA LYS A 3 -1.12 -9.88 8.65
C LYS A 3 -1.52 -10.29 7.23
N ARG A 4 -2.45 -9.56 6.61
CA ARG A 4 -2.75 -9.71 5.18
C ARG A 4 -1.44 -9.57 4.42
N GLU A 5 -1.21 -10.47 3.48
CA GLU A 5 0.04 -10.47 2.72
C GLU A 5 0.14 -9.18 1.90
N VAL A 6 1.23 -8.44 2.07
CA VAL A 6 1.51 -7.20 1.33
C VAL A 6 1.41 -7.36 -0.19
N ARG A 7 1.64 -8.58 -0.69
CA ARG A 7 1.53 -8.96 -2.11
C ARG A 7 0.09 -8.86 -2.65
N GLN A 8 -0.90 -8.86 -1.77
CA GLN A 8 -2.30 -8.78 -2.16
C GLN A 8 -2.75 -7.36 -2.47
N LEU A 9 -1.98 -6.34 -2.09
CA LEU A 9 -2.31 -4.93 -2.29
C LEU A 9 -2.44 -4.60 -3.80
N ARG A 10 -3.52 -3.92 -4.20
CA ARG A 10 -3.83 -3.61 -5.61
C ARG A 10 -4.05 -2.13 -5.83
N ILE A 11 -3.74 -1.68 -7.05
CA ILE A 11 -4.21 -0.38 -7.53
C ILE A 11 -5.74 -0.40 -7.50
N GLY A 12 -6.33 0.65 -6.95
CA GLY A 12 -7.75 0.78 -6.77
C GLY A 12 -8.28 0.39 -5.39
N ASP A 13 -7.47 -0.29 -4.56
CA ASP A 13 -7.82 -0.56 -3.18
C ASP A 13 -8.01 0.74 -2.39
N ARG A 14 -8.91 0.69 -1.41
CA ARG A 14 -9.05 1.76 -0.42
C ARG A 14 -8.11 1.49 0.74
N VAL A 15 -7.25 2.43 1.08
CA VAL A 15 -6.32 2.36 2.22
C VAL A 15 -6.68 3.40 3.27
N SER A 16 -6.48 3.03 4.54
CA SER A 16 -6.47 3.92 5.69
C SER A 16 -5.09 3.84 6.34
N LEU A 17 -4.45 4.99 6.55
CA LEU A 17 -3.15 5.07 7.20
C LEU A 17 -3.32 5.21 8.72
N LYS A 18 -2.31 4.73 9.46
CA LYS A 18 -2.20 4.90 10.91
C LYS A 18 -2.22 6.38 11.29
N TYR A 19 -2.65 6.67 12.51
CA TYR A 19 -2.62 8.02 13.09
C TYR A 19 -3.33 9.09 12.24
N SER A 20 -4.36 8.71 11.49
CA SER A 20 -5.14 9.61 10.62
C SER A 20 -4.28 10.32 9.56
N LEU A 21 -3.18 9.71 9.13
CA LEU A 21 -2.25 10.30 8.14
C LEU A 21 -2.84 10.36 6.72
N GLY A 22 -3.96 9.68 6.46
CA GLY A 22 -4.69 9.77 5.21
C GLY A 22 -5.58 8.57 4.96
N ILE A 23 -6.58 8.77 4.12
CA ILE A 23 -7.48 7.70 3.66
C ILE A 23 -7.81 7.95 2.20
N GLY A 24 -7.68 6.92 1.36
CA GLY A 24 -7.78 7.12 -0.08
C GLY A 24 -7.68 5.88 -0.93
N LYS A 25 -7.71 6.10 -2.25
CA LYS A 25 -7.65 5.05 -3.26
C LYS A 25 -6.22 4.93 -3.78
N ILE A 26 -5.65 3.73 -3.77
CA ILE A 26 -4.31 3.48 -4.30
C ILE A 26 -4.31 3.75 -5.81
N THR A 27 -3.37 4.58 -6.26
CA THR A 27 -3.16 4.92 -7.67
C THR A 27 -1.89 4.29 -8.22
N ARG A 28 -0.90 3.97 -7.36
CA ARG A 28 0.36 3.34 -7.77
C ARG A 28 0.98 2.51 -6.65
N ILE A 29 1.68 1.45 -7.03
CA ILE A 29 2.47 0.60 -6.13
C ILE A 29 3.88 0.49 -6.71
N VAL A 30 4.90 0.79 -5.90
CA VAL A 30 6.31 0.74 -6.28
C VAL A 30 7.02 -0.23 -5.36
N TRP A 31 7.67 -1.22 -5.95
CA TRP A 31 8.49 -2.21 -5.25
C TRP A 31 9.98 -1.87 -5.44
N SER A 32 10.81 -2.12 -4.43
CA SER A 32 12.26 -1.91 -4.54
C SER A 32 12.86 -2.88 -5.58
N TYR A 33 13.51 -2.33 -6.61
CA TYR A 33 14.14 -3.10 -7.69
C TYR A 33 15.32 -3.96 -7.21
N ARG A 34 15.99 -3.53 -6.12
CA ARG A 34 17.12 -4.25 -5.49
C ARG A 34 16.65 -5.56 -4.83
N GLU A 35 15.41 -5.61 -4.37
CA GLU A 35 14.84 -6.79 -3.71
C GLU A 35 14.27 -7.79 -4.75
N TYR A 36 13.84 -7.29 -5.90
CA TYR A 36 13.34 -8.11 -7.02
C TYR A 36 14.46 -8.85 -7.79
N ARG A 37 15.64 -8.22 -7.98
CA ARG A 37 16.69 -8.73 -8.89
C ARG A 37 17.66 -9.75 -8.26
N TYR A 38 17.87 -9.73 -6.95
CA TYR A 38 18.95 -10.50 -6.32
C TYR A 38 18.49 -11.77 -5.59
N GLY A 39 17.23 -12.20 -5.72
CA GLY A 39 16.73 -13.47 -5.16
C GLY A 39 16.72 -13.59 -3.62
N ASN A 40 17.42 -12.69 -2.93
CA ASN A 40 17.42 -12.52 -1.49
C ASN A 40 16.19 -11.71 -1.08
N LEU A 41 15.01 -12.31 -1.29
CA LEU A 41 13.78 -11.85 -0.69
C LEU A 41 13.82 -12.27 0.79
N PRO A 42 13.96 -11.35 1.77
CA PRO A 42 13.61 -11.73 3.11
C PRO A 42 12.12 -12.11 3.08
N LYS A 43 11.82 -13.36 3.46
CA LYS A 43 10.44 -13.90 3.52
C LYS A 43 9.50 -12.98 4.31
N ASP A 44 10.06 -12.15 5.19
CA ASP A 44 9.42 -11.07 5.92
C ASP A 44 10.20 -9.75 5.67
N GLY A 45 9.59 -8.75 5.03
CA GLY A 45 10.16 -7.39 5.01
C GLY A 45 10.05 -6.59 3.71
N MET A 46 9.57 -7.19 2.61
CA MET A 46 9.40 -6.46 1.35
C MET A 46 8.17 -5.54 1.41
N TYR A 47 8.39 -4.25 1.61
CA TYR A 47 7.31 -3.27 1.77
C TYR A 47 7.27 -2.30 0.59
N PRO A 48 6.19 -2.30 -0.21
CA PRO A 48 6.05 -1.35 -1.30
C PRO A 48 5.86 0.06 -0.76
N MET A 49 6.24 1.02 -1.59
CA MET A 49 5.76 2.39 -1.48
C MET A 49 4.50 2.54 -2.32
N ILE A 50 3.48 3.19 -1.76
CA ILE A 50 2.19 3.36 -2.41
C ILE A 50 1.92 4.84 -2.66
N GLU A 51 1.38 5.16 -3.83
CA GLU A 51 0.71 6.43 -4.10
C GLU A 51 -0.78 6.20 -3.92
N PHE A 52 -1.47 7.11 -3.23
CA PHE A 52 -2.92 7.10 -3.14
C PHE A 52 -3.50 8.50 -3.31
N ARG A 53 -4.73 8.57 -3.81
CA ARG A 53 -5.51 9.80 -3.86
C ARG A 53 -6.34 9.92 -2.59
N ASP A 54 -5.98 10.88 -1.75
CA ASP A 54 -6.62 11.12 -0.46
C ASP A 54 -8.03 11.71 -0.67
N ILE A 55 -9.03 11.15 0.02
CA ILE A 55 -10.44 11.53 -0.20
C ILE A 55 -10.78 12.91 0.38
N MET A 56 -10.04 13.36 1.41
CA MET A 56 -10.30 14.61 2.11
C MET A 56 -9.66 15.77 1.36
N THR A 57 -8.39 15.64 1.05
CA THR A 57 -7.60 16.69 0.39
C THR A 57 -7.68 16.64 -1.14
N LYS A 58 -8.20 15.55 -1.71
CA LYS A 58 -8.22 15.26 -3.15
C LYS A 58 -6.82 15.21 -3.80
N GLY A 59 -5.77 15.37 -3.02
CA GLY A 59 -4.37 15.34 -3.46
C GLY A 59 -3.79 13.94 -3.52
N LYS A 60 -2.63 13.82 -4.17
CA LYS A 60 -1.83 12.60 -4.17
C LYS A 60 -0.93 12.59 -2.94
N ARG A 61 -0.82 11.44 -2.29
CA ARG A 61 0.08 11.22 -1.16
C ARG A 61 0.85 9.93 -1.35
N TRP A 62 2.04 9.89 -0.78
CA TRP A 62 2.89 8.71 -0.75
C TRP A 62 3.00 8.17 0.66
N ALA A 63 2.99 6.85 0.80
CA ALA A 63 3.20 6.18 2.07
C ALA A 63 3.91 4.83 1.86
N THR A 64 4.71 4.43 2.84
CA THR A 64 5.23 3.06 2.90
C THR A 64 4.13 2.13 3.42
N TYR A 65 4.14 0.85 3.01
CA TYR A 65 3.20 -0.15 3.52
C TYR A 65 3.09 -0.19 5.06
N LEU A 66 4.19 0.02 5.79
CA LEU A 66 4.20 0.03 7.26
C LEU A 66 3.28 1.09 7.89
N ALA A 67 2.94 2.13 7.13
CA ALA A 67 2.04 3.19 7.54
C ALA A 67 0.55 2.83 7.33
N ILE A 68 0.24 1.76 6.59
CA ILE A 68 -1.12 1.31 6.35
C ILE A 68 -1.65 0.66 7.64
N ALA A 69 -2.77 1.18 8.15
CA ALA A 69 -3.50 0.56 9.24
C ALA A 69 -4.42 -0.54 8.70
N GLU A 70 -5.18 -0.21 7.65
CA GLU A 70 -6.17 -1.09 7.04
C GLU A 70 -6.25 -0.83 5.52
N TRP A 71 -6.60 -1.85 4.74
CA TRP A 71 -7.02 -1.67 3.36
C TRP A 71 -8.17 -2.61 2.98
N THR A 72 -8.95 -2.21 1.99
CA THR A 72 -10.08 -2.97 1.49
C THR A 72 -10.02 -3.05 -0.03
N HIS A 73 -10.13 -4.26 -0.56
CA HIS A 73 -10.30 -4.46 -1.99
C HIS A 73 -11.61 -3.87 -2.44
N VAL A 74 -11.53 -2.87 -3.31
CA VAL A 74 -12.72 -2.35 -3.98
C VAL A 74 -13.00 -3.31 -5.14
N LYS A 75 -13.78 -4.35 -4.86
CA LYS A 75 -14.40 -5.17 -5.92
C LYS A 75 -15.42 -4.27 -6.63
N HIS A 76 -15.03 -3.66 -7.75
CA HIS A 76 -16.05 -3.17 -8.67
C HIS A 76 -16.66 -4.37 -9.40
N TRP A 77 -18.00 -4.33 -9.47
CA TRP A 77 -18.88 -5.25 -10.18
C TRP A 77 -18.71 -5.09 -11.69
#